data_AF-A0A4Y2T4J3-F1
#
_entry.id   AF-A0A4Y2T4J3-F1
#
_cell.length_a   1.000
_cell.length_b   1.000
_cell.length_c   1.000
_cell.angle_alpha   90.00
_cell.angle_beta   90.00
_cell.angle_gamma   90.00
#
_symmetry.space_group_name_H-M   'P 1'
#
loop_
_entity.id
_entity.type
_entity.pdbx_description
1 polymer ?
#
loop_
_entity_poly.entity_id
_entity_poly.type
_entity_poly.pdbx_seq_one_letter_code
_entity_poly.pdbx_strand_id
1 'polypeptide(L)'
;MASRRQLSFQDKLRMIKEIDDGMKQIEAVKKYGLSQTTITSFLKKGKQIEEAANSSEINPQRKRLIFATNENIDAAVDSIFINIENKEEKPFKAVNVKEEGGTIGGSWVEVTEENNS
;
A
#
# COMPACT_ATOMS: atom_id res chain seq x y z
N MET A 1 5.46 -25.69 -10.70
CA MET A 1 4.72 -25.19 -9.53
C MET A 1 3.52 -24.38 -10.03
N ALA A 2 2.32 -24.60 -9.49
CA ALA A 2 1.16 -23.77 -9.84
C ALA A 2 1.35 -22.36 -9.26
N SER A 3 1.43 -21.34 -10.12
CA SER A 3 1.55 -19.95 -9.69
C SER A 3 0.25 -19.48 -9.03
N ARG A 4 0.36 -18.89 -7.83
CA ARG A 4 -0.80 -18.32 -7.12
C ARG A 4 -1.26 -17.05 -7.84
N ARG A 5 -2.43 -17.11 -8.47
CA ARG A 5 -3.05 -15.95 -9.14
C ARG A 5 -3.38 -14.86 -8.11
N GLN A 6 -2.77 -13.68 -8.26
CA GLN A 6 -3.11 -12.50 -7.47
C GLN A 6 -4.13 -11.63 -8.21
N LEU A 7 -5.24 -11.33 -7.55
CA LEU A 7 -6.33 -10.48 -8.04
C LEU A 7 -6.24 -9.08 -7.44
N SER A 8 -6.70 -8.08 -8.19
CA SER A 8 -6.85 -6.71 -7.69
C SER A 8 -7.95 -6.63 -6.62
N PHE A 9 -7.98 -5.55 -5.83
CA PHE A 9 -9.09 -5.31 -4.90
C PHE A 9 -10.43 -5.12 -5.62
N GLN A 10 -10.43 -4.43 -6.76
CA GLN A 10 -11.61 -4.23 -7.60
C GLN A 10 -12.19 -5.56 -8.13
N ASP A 11 -11.33 -6.45 -8.63
CA ASP A 11 -11.78 -7.77 -9.10
C ASP A 11 -12.40 -8.59 -7.97
N LYS A 12 -11.78 -8.57 -6.78
CA LYS A 12 -12.30 -9.27 -5.60
C LYS A 12 -13.63 -8.68 -5.15
N LEU A 13 -13.76 -7.35 -5.14
CA LEU A 13 -15.00 -6.66 -4.77
C LEU A 13 -16.13 -7.00 -5.73
N ARG A 14 -15.85 -7.02 -7.04
CA ARG A 14 -16.83 -7.43 -8.06
C ARG A 14 -17.33 -8.86 -7.83
N MET A 15 -16.43 -9.79 -7.52
CA MET A 15 -16.81 -11.17 -7.20
C MET A 15 -17.73 -11.25 -5.97
N ILE A 16 -17.41 -10.48 -4.92
CA ILE A 16 -18.19 -10.43 -3.68
C ILE A 16 -19.60 -9.90 -3.99
N LYS A 17 -19.70 -8.78 -4.71
CA LYS A 17 -20.98 -8.18 -5.10
C LYS A 17 -21.85 -9.15 -5.90
N GLU A 18 -21.30 -9.84 -6.89
CA GLU A 18 -22.07 -10.82 -7.66
C GLU A 18 -22.60 -11.99 -6.80
N ILE A 19 -21.85 -12.41 -5.77
CA ILE A 19 -22.29 -13.45 -4.83
C ILE A 19 -23.39 -12.91 -3.90
N ASP A 20 -23.23 -11.68 -3.41
CA ASP A 20 -24.21 -11.01 -2.56
C ASP A 20 -25.52 -10.72 -3.33
N ASP A 21 -25.43 -10.43 -4.63
CA ASP A 21 -26.56 -10.27 -5.57
C ASP A 21 -27.26 -11.60 -5.90
N GLY A 22 -26.78 -12.73 -5.37
CA GLY A 22 -27.43 -14.04 -5.44
C GLY A 22 -26.71 -15.10 -6.26
N MET A 23 -25.50 -14.84 -6.78
CA MET A 23 -24.70 -15.88 -7.45
C MET A 23 -24.25 -16.95 -6.45
N LYS A 24 -24.45 -18.23 -6.80
CA LYS A 24 -23.97 -19.34 -5.96
C LYS A 24 -22.44 -19.41 -5.99
N GLN A 25 -21.81 -19.72 -4.87
CA GLN A 25 -20.34 -19.84 -4.80
C GLN A 25 -19.77 -20.86 -5.80
N ILE A 26 -20.50 -21.96 -6.07
CA ILE A 26 -20.11 -22.97 -7.06
C ILE A 26 -20.08 -22.39 -8.49
N GLU A 27 -21.01 -21.48 -8.81
CA GLU A 27 -21.04 -20.80 -10.10
C GLU A 27 -19.90 -19.78 -10.19
N ALA A 28 -19.61 -19.06 -9.11
CA ALA A 28 -18.46 -18.15 -9.02
C ALA A 28 -17.12 -18.89 -9.19
N VAL A 29 -16.96 -20.08 -8.59
CA VAL A 29 -15.77 -20.95 -8.78
C VAL A 29 -15.53 -21.22 -10.26
N LYS A 30 -16.58 -21.61 -10.99
CA LYS A 30 -16.51 -21.90 -12.43
C LYS A 30 -16.23 -20.65 -13.24
N LYS A 31 -16.94 -19.55 -12.98
CA LYS A 31 -16.84 -18.28 -13.72
C LYS A 31 -15.45 -17.65 -13.59
N TYR A 32 -14.89 -17.63 -12.38
CA TYR A 32 -13.63 -16.95 -12.11
C TYR A 32 -12.40 -17.87 -12.19
N GLY A 33 -12.60 -19.19 -12.29
CA GLY A 33 -11.52 -20.17 -12.32
C GLY A 33 -10.71 -20.18 -11.03
N LEU A 34 -11.38 -20.00 -9.89
CA LEU A 34 -10.76 -19.92 -8.56
C LEU A 34 -11.16 -21.12 -7.71
N SER A 35 -10.31 -21.52 -6.78
CA SER A 35 -10.69 -22.55 -5.81
C SER A 35 -11.80 -22.04 -4.89
N GLN A 36 -12.67 -22.95 -4.46
CA GLN A 36 -13.71 -22.67 -3.46
C GLN A 36 -13.12 -21.99 -2.21
N THR A 37 -11.98 -22.49 -1.72
CA THR A 37 -11.25 -21.93 -0.58
C THR A 37 -10.82 -20.48 -0.78
N THR A 38 -10.47 -20.09 -2.01
CA THR A 38 -10.08 -18.71 -2.35
C THR A 38 -11.30 -17.79 -2.27
N ILE A 39 -12.44 -18.22 -2.81
CA ILE A 39 -13.69 -17.46 -2.76
C ILE A 39 -14.15 -17.28 -1.32
N THR A 40 -14.16 -18.35 -0.52
CA THR A 40 -14.53 -18.26 0.90
C THR A 40 -13.59 -17.33 1.69
N SER A 41 -12.28 -17.33 1.36
CA SER A 41 -11.34 -16.40 1.97
C SER A 41 -11.60 -14.94 1.60
N PHE A 42 -12.09 -14.65 0.39
CA PHE A 42 -12.45 -13.28 0.00
C PHE A 42 -13.71 -12.83 0.72
N LEU A 43 -14.74 -13.67 0.79
CA LEU A 43 -15.97 -13.37 1.54
C LEU A 43 -15.68 -13.08 3.01
N LYS A 44 -14.81 -13.87 3.66
CA LYS A 44 -14.39 -13.63 5.06
C LYS A 44 -13.68 -12.28 5.25
N LYS A 45 -12.96 -11.82 4.23
CA LYS A 45 -12.23 -10.53 4.23
C LYS A 45 -13.00 -9.42 3.51
N GLY A 46 -14.31 -9.58 3.29
CA GLY A 46 -15.11 -8.71 2.43
C GLY A 46 -15.02 -7.24 2.80
N LYS A 47 -15.21 -6.90 4.09
CA LYS A 47 -15.10 -5.51 4.58
C LYS A 47 -13.76 -4.85 4.26
N GLN A 48 -12.66 -5.55 4.54
CA GLN A 48 -11.31 -5.03 4.26
C GLN A 48 -11.06 -4.85 2.76
N ILE A 49 -11.64 -5.72 1.92
CA ILE A 49 -11.52 -5.63 0.46
C ILE A 49 -12.35 -4.46 -0.09
N GLU A 50 -13.53 -4.21 0.48
CA GLU A 50 -14.40 -3.10 0.12
C GLU A 50 -13.79 -1.75 0.51
N GLU A 51 -13.32 -1.60 1.75
CA GLU A 51 -12.62 -0.40 2.21
C GLU A 51 -11.41 -0.09 1.34
N ALA A 52 -10.56 -1.09 1.08
CA ALA A 52 -9.36 -0.93 0.24
C ALA A 52 -9.65 -0.67 -1.24
N ALA A 53 -10.83 -1.07 -1.74
CA ALA A 53 -11.24 -0.80 -3.11
C ALA A 53 -11.85 0.60 -3.27
N ASN A 54 -12.45 1.13 -2.21
CA ASN A 54 -13.12 2.44 -2.20
C ASN A 54 -12.21 3.58 -1.72
N SER A 55 -11.07 3.29 -1.09
CA SER A 55 -10.08 4.31 -0.70
C SER A 55 -9.51 5.03 -1.93
N SER A 56 -9.69 6.35 -2.01
CA SER A 56 -9.16 7.20 -3.09
C SER A 56 -7.64 7.23 -3.17
N GLU A 57 -6.97 6.89 -2.05
CA GLU A 57 -5.51 6.82 -1.92
C GLU A 57 -4.91 5.56 -2.57
N ILE A 58 -5.73 4.56 -2.89
CA ILE A 58 -5.24 3.26 -3.39
C ILE A 58 -5.54 3.12 -4.89
N ASN A 59 -4.49 2.82 -5.67
CA ASN A 59 -4.65 2.49 -7.08
C ASN A 59 -5.62 1.30 -7.26
N PRO A 60 -6.63 1.40 -8.13
CA PRO A 60 -7.64 0.35 -8.34
C PRO A 60 -7.05 -1.00 -8.80
N GLN A 61 -5.85 -1.01 -9.39
CA GLN A 61 -5.14 -2.23 -9.79
C GLN A 61 -4.31 -2.87 -8.66
N ARG A 62 -4.26 -2.26 -7.47
CA ARG A 62 -3.48 -2.78 -6.33
C ARG A 62 -4.01 -4.16 -5.93
N LYS A 63 -3.10 -5.13 -5.77
CA LYS A 63 -3.42 -6.55 -5.49
C LYS A 63 -3.33 -6.93 -4.02
N ARG A 64 -2.56 -6.18 -3.22
CA ARG A 64 -2.24 -6.45 -1.81
C ARG A 64 -2.22 -5.15 -1.01
N LEU A 65 -2.77 -5.20 0.21
CA LEU A 65 -2.49 -4.20 1.23
C LEU A 65 -1.11 -4.53 1.81
N ILE A 66 -0.22 -3.55 1.78
CA ILE A 66 1.07 -3.63 2.46
C ILE A 66 1.01 -2.54 3.51
N PHE A 67 1.09 -2.92 4.78
CA PHE A 67 1.26 -2.01 5.88
C PHE A 67 2.76 -1.81 6.10
N ALA A 68 3.19 -0.59 6.41
CA ALA A 68 4.56 -0.38 6.85
C ALA A 68 4.78 -1.08 8.20
N THR A 69 5.96 -1.65 8.38
CA THR A 69 6.37 -2.25 9.65
C THR A 69 6.47 -1.23 10.78
N ASN A 70 6.65 0.05 10.45
CA ASN A 70 6.74 1.15 11.40
C ASN A 70 5.69 2.20 11.05
N GLU A 71 4.44 1.99 11.47
CA GLU A 71 3.30 2.89 11.21
C GLU A 71 3.60 4.33 11.66
N ASN A 72 4.37 4.51 12.74
CA ASN A 72 4.78 5.83 13.22
C ASN A 72 5.70 6.58 12.25
N ILE A 73 6.54 5.86 11.49
CA ILE A 73 7.44 6.48 10.51
C ILE A 73 6.63 6.90 9.28
N ASP A 74 5.74 6.05 8.79
CA ASP A 74 4.84 6.39 7.68
C ASP A 74 3.97 7.60 8.05
N ALA A 75 3.35 7.60 9.24
CA ALA A 75 2.54 8.73 9.70
C ALA A 75 3.34 10.04 9.83
N ALA A 76 4.59 9.97 10.31
CA ALA A 76 5.46 11.14 10.38
C ALA A 76 5.83 11.66 8.98
N VAL A 77 6.14 10.76 8.05
CA VAL A 77 6.45 11.10 6.66
C VAL A 77 5.24 11.72 5.97
N ASP A 78 4.05 11.14 6.12
CA ASP A 78 2.80 11.68 5.57
C ASP A 78 2.52 13.10 6.10
N SER A 79 2.73 13.32 7.40
CA SER A 79 2.57 14.66 8.01
C SER A 79 3.54 15.70 7.42
N ILE A 80 4.79 15.30 7.14
CA ILE A 80 5.80 16.16 6.53
C ILE A 80 5.42 16.49 5.07
N PHE A 81 4.96 15.49 4.31
CA PHE A 81 4.50 15.70 2.94
C PHE A 81 3.32 16.66 2.86
N ILE A 82 2.30 16.49 3.73
CA ILE A 82 1.13 17.39 3.78
C ILE A 82 1.56 18.83 4.10
N ASN A 83 2.47 19.02 5.07
CA ASN A 83 2.97 20.35 5.43
C ASN A 83 3.74 21.03 4.27
N ILE A 84 4.48 20.25 3.47
CA ILE A 84 5.19 20.74 2.27
C ILE A 84 4.19 21.10 1.16
N GLU A 85 3.17 20.28 0.91
CA GLU A 85 2.14 20.56 -0.10
C GLU A 85 1.34 21.83 0.26
N ASN A 86 1.07 22.04 1.55
CA ASN A 86 0.42 23.24 2.07
C ASN A 86 1.35 24.48 2.09
N LYS A 87 2.61 24.34 1.65
CA LYS A 87 3.64 25.40 1.59
C LYS A 87 3.95 26.05 2.94
N GLU A 88 3.70 25.36 4.05
CA GLU A 88 4.08 25.86 5.38
C GLU A 88 5.61 25.78 5.58
N GLU A 89 6.31 24.94 4.80
CA GLU A 89 7.79 24.87 4.74
C GLU A 89 8.34 24.63 3.32
N LYS A 90 9.64 24.92 3.12
CA LYS A 90 10.34 24.69 1.83
C LYS A 90 10.41 23.19 1.51
N PRO A 91 10.12 22.76 0.26
CA PRO A 91 10.13 21.35 -0.11
C PRO A 91 11.53 20.74 0.03
N PHE A 92 11.60 19.51 0.56
CA PHE A 92 12.84 18.74 0.58
C PHE A 92 13.23 18.38 -0.87
N LYS A 93 14.50 18.62 -1.22
CA LYS A 93 15.05 18.07 -2.47
C LYS A 93 15.35 16.60 -2.20
N ALA A 94 14.73 15.71 -2.98
CA ALA A 94 15.05 14.28 -2.94
C ALA A 94 16.52 14.08 -3.33
N VAL A 95 17.36 13.84 -2.34
CA VAL A 95 18.73 13.35 -2.55
C VAL A 95 18.60 11.85 -2.80
N ASN A 96 19.03 11.40 -3.97
CA ASN A 96 19.13 9.98 -4.27
C ASN A 96 20.11 9.33 -3.27
N VAL A 97 19.60 8.69 -2.23
CA VAL A 97 20.41 7.85 -1.36
C VAL A 97 20.57 6.50 -2.04
N LYS A 98 21.63 6.40 -2.85
CA LYS A 98 22.19 5.15 -3.31
C LYS A 98 23.63 5.12 -2.79
N GLU A 99 24.01 3.97 -2.23
CA GLU A 99 25.27 3.64 -1.54
C GLU A 99 25.21 3.80 -0.01
N GLU A 100 25.65 2.86 0.82
CA GLU A 100 26.05 1.46 0.67
C GLU A 100 26.06 0.91 2.11
N GLY A 101 25.64 -0.34 2.32
CA GLY A 101 25.82 -0.99 3.62
C GLY A 101 27.30 -1.23 3.88
N GLY A 102 27.86 -0.62 4.93
CA GLY A 102 29.26 -0.85 5.30
C GLY A 102 29.75 -0.06 6.52
N THR A 103 29.52 -0.63 7.71
CA THR A 103 30.51 -0.79 8.79
C THR A 103 31.37 0.41 9.25
N ILE A 104 31.02 0.92 10.45
CA ILE A 104 31.90 1.32 11.56
C ILE A 104 33.03 2.33 11.29
N GLY A 105 32.92 3.50 11.93
CA GLY A 105 34.08 4.22 12.50
C GLY A 105 34.49 5.51 11.79
N GLY A 106 34.21 6.65 12.41
CA GLY A 106 34.83 7.93 12.02
C GLY A 106 34.01 9.15 12.40
N SER A 107 34.33 9.73 13.56
CA SER A 107 33.92 11.09 13.96
C SER A 107 34.27 12.12 12.88
N TRP A 108 33.33 12.98 12.51
CA TRP A 108 33.62 14.37 12.08
C TRP A 108 32.49 15.29 12.54
N VAL A 109 32.77 16.07 13.57
CA VAL A 109 32.14 17.36 13.81
C VAL A 109 32.79 18.34 12.84
N GLU A 110 32.00 19.11 12.11
CA GLU A 110 32.21 20.55 12.00
C GLU A 110 30.91 21.22 11.53
N VAL A 111 30.37 22.02 12.46
CA VAL A 111 29.29 22.98 12.26
C VAL A 111 29.88 24.17 11.53
N THR A 112 29.23 24.64 10.48
CA THR A 112 29.27 26.06 10.10
C THR A 112 27.88 26.52 9.69
N GLU A 113 27.24 27.26 10.58
CA GLU A 113 26.25 28.28 10.22
C GLU A 113 26.94 29.31 9.32
N GLU A 114 26.39 29.58 8.13
CA GLU A 114 26.63 30.85 7.45
C GLU A 114 25.33 31.66 7.46
N ASN A 115 25.30 32.62 8.38
CA ASN A 115 24.49 33.82 8.27
C ASN A 115 25.11 34.75 7.22
N ASN A 116 24.23 35.59 6.65
CA ASN A 116 24.42 36.76 5.78
C ASN A 116 24.09 36.49 4.30
N SER A 117 23.25 37.29 3.64
CA SER A 117 23.01 38.73 3.83
C SER A 117 21.61 39.17 3.45
#